data_AF-A0A554LAR6-F1
#
_entry.id   AF-A0A554LAR6-F1
#
_cell.length_a   1.000
_cell.length_b   1.000
_cell.length_c   1.000
_cell.angle_alpha   90.00
_cell.angle_beta   90.00
_cell.angle_gamma   90.00
#
_symmetry.space_group_name_H-M   'P 1'
#
loop_
_entity.id
_entity.type
_entity.pdbx_description
1 polymer ?
#
loop_
_entity_poly.entity_id
_entity_poly.type
_entity_poly.pdbx_seq_one_letter_code
_entity_poly.pdbx_strand_id
1 'polypeptide(L)'
;MLTASYIVGLTDGEGCFLVQIRKDCRIILRFFIIQRFDNKELLEKVHNFFKVGYVYRKFQGNDKHKTSFVYEVTKQDEVQNTIVPFFKRHPLQGVKQKSFERFARVSEIVKIVRILES
;
A
#
# COMPACT_ATOMS: atom_id res chain seq x y z
N MET A 1 -18.89 -3.57 6.39
CA MET A 1 -17.43 -3.74 6.26
C MET A 1 -17.09 -3.88 4.78
N LEU A 2 -15.89 -3.47 4.34
CA LEU A 2 -15.46 -3.68 2.95
C LEU A 2 -15.21 -5.17 2.70
N THR A 3 -15.40 -5.63 1.46
CA THR A 3 -15.10 -7.00 1.03
C THR A 3 -13.71 -7.07 0.40
N ALA A 4 -13.12 -8.27 0.35
CA ALA A 4 -11.85 -8.48 -0.34
C ALA A 4 -11.93 -8.06 -1.82
N SER A 5 -13.00 -8.42 -2.53
CA SER A 5 -13.21 -8.04 -3.93
C SER A 5 -13.28 -6.53 -4.13
N TYR A 6 -13.89 -5.80 -3.18
CA TYR A 6 -13.91 -4.34 -3.23
C TYR A 6 -12.50 -3.74 -3.07
N ILE A 7 -11.69 -4.27 -2.14
CA ILE A 7 -10.30 -3.83 -1.96
C ILE A 7 -9.46 -4.11 -3.20
N VAL A 8 -9.64 -5.27 -3.84
CA VAL A 8 -8.99 -5.61 -5.11
C VAL A 8 -9.34 -4.60 -6.18
N GLY A 9 -10.64 -4.37 -6.43
CA GLY A 9 -11.09 -3.41 -7.44
C GLY A 9 -10.64 -1.98 -7.17
N LEU A 10 -10.71 -1.54 -5.90
CA LEU A 10 -10.19 -0.23 -5.49
C LEU A 10 -8.69 -0.12 -5.73
N THR A 11 -7.93 -1.18 -5.45
CA THR A 11 -6.48 -1.19 -5.67
C THR A 11 -6.13 -1.19 -7.15
N ASP A 12 -6.90 -1.89 -7.98
CA ASP A 12 -6.75 -1.87 -9.45
C ASP A 12 -6.92 -0.47 -10.04
N GLY A 13 -7.84 0.33 -9.49
CA GLY A 13 -8.02 1.73 -9.88
C GLY A 13 -6.98 2.67 -9.26
N GLU A 14 -6.93 2.71 -7.93
CA GLU A 14 -6.36 3.81 -7.13
C GLU A 14 -5.13 3.41 -6.30
N GLY A 15 -4.81 2.11 -6.25
CA GLY A 15 -3.71 1.59 -5.46
C GLY A 15 -2.34 1.74 -6.12
N CYS A 16 -1.30 1.76 -5.30
CA CYS A 16 0.08 1.80 -5.75
C CYS A 16 0.96 0.88 -4.91
N PHE A 17 1.81 0.10 -5.59
CA PHE A 17 2.89 -0.67 -5.01
C PHE A 17 4.21 -0.01 -5.41
N LEU A 18 4.93 0.52 -4.43
CA LEU A 18 6.16 1.26 -4.65
C LEU A 18 7.32 0.62 -3.88
N VAL A 19 8.42 0.40 -4.60
CA VAL A 19 9.72 0.08 -4.03
C VAL A 19 10.56 1.35 -4.08
N GLN A 20 11.00 1.83 -2.93
CA GLN A 20 11.83 3.02 -2.82
C GLN A 20 13.19 2.63 -2.26
N ILE A 21 14.26 3.05 -2.93
CA ILE A 21 15.63 2.89 -2.45
C ILE A 21 16.07 4.23 -1.85
N ARG A 22 16.44 4.23 -0.57
CA ARG A 22 16.97 5.42 0.10
C ARG A 22 18.44 5.66 -0.25
N LYS A 23 18.95 6.84 0.09
CA LYS A 23 20.37 7.19 -0.09
C LYS A 23 21.33 6.28 0.68
N ASP A 24 20.87 5.71 1.79
CA ASP A 24 21.61 4.74 2.61
C ASP A 24 21.36 3.29 2.17
N CYS A 25 20.97 3.08 0.91
CA CYS A 25 20.68 1.78 0.29
C CYS A 25 19.55 0.97 0.93
N ARG A 26 18.86 1.48 1.95
CA ARG A 26 17.70 0.78 2.53
C ARG A 26 16.53 0.77 1.55
N ILE A 27 15.93 -0.41 1.41
CA ILE A 27 14.73 -0.62 0.62
C ILE A 27 13.51 -0.37 1.50
N ILE A 28 12.63 0.54 1.09
CA ILE A 28 11.32 0.75 1.69
C ILE A 28 10.25 0.24 0.73
N LEU A 29 9.38 -0.62 1.25
CA LEU A 29 8.19 -1.09 0.57
C LEU A 29 7.00 -0.24 0.99
N ARG A 30 6.25 0.28 0.02
CA ARG A 30 5.09 1.13 0.27
C ARG A 30 3.90 0.61 -0.52
N PHE A 31 2.81 0.33 0.18
CA PHE A 31 1.50 0.15 -0.43
C PHE A 31 0.63 1.33 -0.03
N PHE A 32 -0.01 2.00 -0.99
CA PHE A 32 -0.90 3.10 -0.67
C PHE A 32 -2.07 3.25 -1.63
N ILE A 33 -3.15 3.84 -1.14
CA ILE A 33 -4.34 4.24 -1.91
C ILE A 33 -4.54 5.74 -1.68
N ILE A 34 -4.67 6.51 -2.76
CA ILE A 34 -4.90 7.95 -2.70
C ILE A 34 -6.37 8.22 -3.02
N GLN A 35 -6.97 9.15 -2.28
CA GLN A 35 -8.30 9.67 -2.59
C GLN A 35 -8.35 11.18 -2.41
N ARG A 36 -9.32 11.82 -3.07
CA ARG A 36 -9.56 13.26 -2.93
C ARG A 36 -10.06 13.61 -1.52
N PHE A 37 -9.96 14.89 -1.14
CA PHE A 37 -10.28 15.39 0.20
C PHE A 37 -11.64 14.94 0.75
N ASP A 38 -12.64 14.80 -0.11
CA ASP A 38 -14.03 14.46 0.24
C ASP A 38 -14.26 12.96 0.43
N ASN A 39 -13.28 12.11 0.10
CA ASN A 39 -13.40 10.66 0.22
C ASN A 39 -12.43 10.06 1.26
N LYS A 40 -12.10 10.82 2.31
CA LYS A 40 -11.29 10.35 3.44
C LYS A 40 -11.92 9.13 4.13
N GLU A 41 -13.24 9.12 4.29
CA GLU A 41 -13.96 8.05 5.00
C GLU A 41 -13.73 6.67 4.35
N LEU A 42 -13.59 6.61 3.03
CA LEU A 42 -13.25 5.38 2.33
C LEU A 42 -11.89 4.84 2.78
N LEU A 43 -10.88 5.70 2.94
CA LEU A 43 -9.55 5.30 3.38
C LEU A 43 -9.56 4.82 4.84
N GLU A 44 -10.40 5.41 5.69
CA GLU A 44 -10.62 4.90 7.06
C GLU A 44 -11.27 3.51 7.05
N LYS A 45 -12.18 3.24 6.10
CA LYS A 45 -12.76 1.90 5.89
C LYS A 45 -11.71 0.91 5.40
N VAL A 46 -10.77 1.32 4.54
CA VAL A 46 -9.63 0.50 4.10
C VAL A 46 -8.69 0.19 5.25
N HIS A 47 -8.32 1.19 6.05
CA HIS A 47 -7.53 0.99 7.26
C HIS A 47 -8.23 0.02 8.22
N ASN A 48 -9.54 0.18 8.41
CA ASN A 48 -10.33 -0.74 9.24
C ASN A 48 -10.45 -2.15 8.68
N PHE A 49 -10.30 -2.34 7.36
CA PHE A 49 -10.28 -3.66 6.74
C PHE A 49 -8.94 -4.37 7.01
N PHE A 50 -7.81 -3.68 6.81
CA PHE A 50 -6.48 -4.26 6.95
C PHE A 50 -5.95 -4.28 8.39
N LYS A 51 -6.41 -3.36 9.24
CA LYS A 51 -5.94 -3.14 10.63
C LYS A 51 -4.44 -2.82 10.76
N VAL A 52 -3.82 -2.37 9.67
CA VAL A 52 -2.41 -1.95 9.61
C VAL A 52 -2.29 -0.65 8.81
N GLY A 53 -1.12 -0.02 8.82
CA GLY A 53 -0.89 1.27 8.15
C GLY A 53 -1.55 2.46 8.85
N TYR A 54 -1.69 3.55 8.11
CA TYR A 54 -2.24 4.81 8.62
C TYR A 54 -2.90 5.63 7.51
N VAL A 55 -3.84 6.51 7.88
CA VAL A 55 -4.47 7.48 6.98
C VAL A 55 -3.96 8.87 7.30
N TYR A 56 -3.47 9.61 6.30
CA TYR A 56 -2.95 10.96 6.49
C TYR A 56 -3.33 11.90 5.34
N ARG A 57 -3.30 13.21 5.64
CA ARG A 57 -3.53 14.26 4.65
C ARG A 57 -2.23 14.50 3.86
N LYS A 58 -2.31 14.40 2.54
CA LYS A 58 -1.23 14.82 1.62
C LYS A 58 -1.45 16.27 1.23
N PHE A 59 -0.60 17.15 1.78
CA PHE A 59 -0.64 18.57 1.48
C PHE A 59 -0.11 18.85 0.07
N GLN A 60 -0.87 19.60 -0.72
CA GLN A 60 -0.45 20.15 -2.01
C GLN A 60 -0.69 21.67 -2.01
N GLY A 61 -0.03 22.36 -1.07
CA GLY A 61 -0.19 23.80 -0.85
C GLY A 61 -1.43 24.16 -0.03
N ASN A 62 -1.82 25.44 -0.08
CA ASN A 62 -2.87 26.04 0.76
C ASN A 62 -4.31 25.85 0.21
N ASP A 63 -4.46 25.26 -0.98
CA ASP A 63 -5.75 25.06 -1.62
C ASP A 63 -6.44 23.79 -1.10
N LYS A 64 -7.57 23.99 -0.40
CA LYS A 64 -8.38 22.89 0.15
C LYS A 64 -8.90 21.95 -0.95
N HIS A 65 -9.14 22.44 -2.17
CA HIS A 65 -9.63 21.63 -3.28
C HIS A 65 -8.54 20.79 -3.96
N LYS A 66 -7.25 21.07 -3.69
CA LYS A 66 -6.10 20.26 -4.14
C LYS A 66 -5.62 19.24 -3.11
N THR A 67 -6.32 19.15 -1.99
CA THR A 67 -5.98 18.22 -0.91
C THR A 67 -6.38 16.79 -1.29
N SER A 68 -5.49 15.84 -0.99
CA SER A 68 -5.78 14.42 -1.05
C SER A 68 -5.50 13.76 0.30
N PHE A 69 -6.15 12.65 0.57
CA PHE A 69 -5.80 11.75 1.67
C PHE A 69 -5.14 10.49 1.11
N VAL A 70 -4.33 9.86 1.94
CA VAL A 70 -3.59 8.64 1.59
C VAL A 70 -3.76 7.65 2.73
N TYR A 71 -4.22 6.44 2.40
CA TYR A 71 -3.99 5.27 3.23
C TYR A 71 -2.65 4.67 2.81
N GLU A 72 -1.77 4.40 3.77
CA GLU A 72 -0.43 3.90 3.47
C GLU A 72 0.03 2.84 4.49
N VAL A 73 0.69 1.80 3.97
CA VAL A 73 1.42 0.80 4.74
C VAL A 73 2.89 0.83 4.32
N THR A 74 3.76 1.21 5.26
CA THR A 74 5.22 1.29 5.05
C THR A 74 6.03 0.41 5.99
N LYS A 75 5.46 -0.04 7.11
CA LYS A 75 6.15 -0.95 8.02
C LYS A 75 6.36 -2.28 7.32
N GLN A 76 7.61 -2.72 7.27
CA GLN A 76 8.00 -3.91 6.52
C GLN A 76 7.23 -5.16 6.96
N ASP A 77 7.07 -5.36 8.28
CA ASP A 77 6.35 -6.52 8.81
C ASP A 77 4.85 -6.48 8.46
N GLU A 78 4.23 -5.30 8.46
CA GLU A 78 2.83 -5.14 8.04
C GLU A 78 2.66 -5.43 6.53
N VAL A 79 3.59 -4.96 5.70
CA VAL A 79 3.61 -5.28 4.26
C VAL A 79 3.76 -6.78 4.03
N GLN A 80 4.75 -7.40 4.68
CA GLN A 80 5.12 -8.81 4.46
C GLN A 80 4.09 -9.80 5.02
N ASN A 81 3.45 -9.46 6.14
CA ASN A 81 2.54 -10.39 6.82
C ASN A 81 1.06 -10.11 6.51
N THR A 82 0.71 -8.92 6.02
CA THR A 82 -0.69 -8.55 5.73
C THR A 82 -0.92 -8.27 4.25
N ILE A 83 -0.20 -7.29 3.68
CA ILE A 83 -0.48 -6.79 2.33
C ILE A 83 -0.10 -7.80 1.25
N VAL A 84 1.13 -8.33 1.29
CA VAL A 84 1.59 -9.33 0.31
C VAL A 84 0.72 -10.59 0.35
N PRO A 85 0.43 -11.21 1.51
CA PRO A 85 -0.43 -12.38 1.58
C PRO A 85 -1.87 -12.10 1.10
N PHE A 86 -2.41 -10.91 1.36
CA PHE A 86 -3.75 -10.54 0.88
C PHE A 86 -3.82 -10.57 -0.65
N PHE A 87 -2.94 -9.85 -1.34
CA PHE A 87 -2.96 -9.78 -2.81
C PHE A 87 -2.45 -11.05 -3.49
N LYS A 88 -1.71 -11.93 -2.78
CA LYS A 88 -1.45 -13.31 -3.25
C LYS A 88 -2.72 -14.16 -3.28
N ARG A 89 -3.59 -14.03 -2.26
CA ARG A 89 -4.87 -14.76 -2.19
C ARG A 89 -5.98 -14.15 -3.04
N HIS A 90 -5.90 -12.84 -3.27
CA HIS A 90 -6.87 -12.08 -4.04
C HIS A 90 -6.16 -11.32 -5.17
N PRO A 91 -5.86 -11.99 -6.29
CA PRO A 91 -5.13 -11.39 -7.40
C PRO A 91 -5.86 -10.17 -7.97
N LEU A 92 -5.07 -9.16 -8.33
CA LEU A 92 -5.54 -8.01 -9.09
C LEU A 92 -5.93 -8.44 -10.49
N GLN A 93 -6.94 -7.80 -11.05
CA GLN A 93 -7.48 -8.12 -12.38
C GLN A 93 -6.86 -7.25 -13.47
N GLY A 94 -6.33 -6.08 -13.11
CA GLY A 94 -5.77 -5.11 -14.04
C GLY A 94 -4.25 -5.23 -14.25
N VAL A 95 -3.72 -4.26 -15.00
CA VAL A 95 -2.28 -4.15 -15.31
C VAL A 95 -1.38 -4.03 -14.08
N LYS A 96 -1.94 -3.64 -12.92
CA LYS A 96 -1.22 -3.52 -11.64
C LYS A 96 -0.84 -4.88 -11.05
N GLN A 97 -1.42 -6.00 -11.50
CA GLN A 97 -1.02 -7.34 -11.06
C GLN A 97 0.48 -7.57 -11.26
N LYS A 98 1.04 -7.15 -12.41
CA LYS A 98 2.49 -7.23 -12.69
C LYS A 98 3.31 -6.35 -11.74
N SER A 99 2.79 -5.18 -11.36
CA SER A 99 3.44 -4.30 -10.38
C SER A 99 3.45 -4.95 -8.99
N PHE A 100 2.35 -5.59 -8.60
CA PHE A 100 2.26 -6.35 -7.36
C PHE A 100 3.23 -7.53 -7.34
N GLU A 101 3.33 -8.31 -8.42
CA GLU A 101 4.27 -9.45 -8.50
C GLU A 101 5.72 -9.03 -8.29
N ARG A 102 6.14 -7.93 -8.94
CA ARG A 102 7.48 -7.36 -8.74
C ARG A 102 7.68 -6.88 -7.31
N PHE A 103 6.68 -6.19 -6.75
CA PHE A 103 6.71 -5.73 -5.36
C PHE A 103 6.81 -6.89 -4.36
N ALA A 104 6.04 -7.96 -4.56
CA ALA A 104 6.05 -9.16 -3.73
C ALA A 104 7.42 -9.86 -3.80
N ARG A 105 8.02 -9.96 -4.99
CA ARG A 105 9.37 -10.52 -5.15
C ARG A 105 10.44 -9.72 -4.42
N VAL A 106 10.40 -8.39 -4.52
CA VAL A 106 11.32 -7.53 -3.75
C VAL A 106 11.07 -7.70 -2.25
N SER A 107 9.81 -7.81 -1.83
CA SER A 107 9.44 -8.03 -0.43
C SER A 107 10.06 -9.31 0.15
N GLU A 108 10.09 -10.39 -0.63
CA GLU A 108 10.73 -11.66 -0.27
C GLU A 108 12.25 -11.52 -0.15
N ILE A 109 12.91 -10.86 -1.12
CA ILE A 109 14.37 -10.62 -1.07
C ILE A 109 14.74 -9.84 0.19
N VAL A 110 14.01 -8.75 0.47
CA VAL A 110 14.22 -7.93 1.67
C VAL A 110 14.03 -8.74 2.96
N LYS A 111 13.06 -9.67 2.98
CA LYS A 111 12.84 -10.57 4.12
C LYS A 111 14.04 -11.49 4.36
N ILE A 112 14.57 -12.08 3.29
CA ILE A 112 15.72 -13.00 3.37
C ILE A 112 16.96 -12.29 3.89
N VAL A 113 17.30 -11.12 3.33
CA VAL A 113 18.48 -10.34 3.74
C VAL A 113 18.44 -10.03 5.24
N ARG A 114 17.28 -9.60 5.76
CA ARG A 114 17.11 -9.27 7.18
C ARG A 114 17.31 -10.48 8.11
N ILE A 115 16.95 -11.69 7.67
CA ILE A 115 17.16 -12.92 8.44
C ILE A 115 18.64 -13.30 8.49
N LEU A 116 19.40 -13.01 7.43
CA LEU A 116 20.84 -13.30 7.38
C LEU A 116 21.67 -12.35 8.26
N GLU A 117 21.13 -11.16 8.57
CA GLU A 117 21.79 -10.14 9.41
C GLU A 117 21.41 -10.26 10.90
N SER A 118 20.48 -11.15 11.27
CA SER A 118 20.02 -11.39 12.64
C SER A 118 20.65 -12.62 13.27
#